data_AF-A0A241VRS6-F1
#
_entry.id   AF-A0A241VRS6-F1
#
_cell.length_a   1.000
_cell.length_b   1.000
_cell.length_c   1.000
_cell.angle_alpha   90.00
_cell.angle_beta   90.00
_cell.angle_gamma   90.00
#
_symmetry.space_group_name_H-M   'P 1'
#
loop_
_entity.id
_entity.type
_entity.pdbx_description
1 polymer ?
#
loop_
_entity_poly.entity_id
_entity_poly.type
_entity_poly.pdbx_seq_one_letter_code
_entity_poly.pdbx_strand_id
1 'polypeptide(L)'
;MSDALKTSNITRMQLYKQNDGSMVGALIIGHDQTLEKTAELLGLASQHQVFTIYVAGATAEIETFLKGSVSRFNFHFAADYDSALDLIFANK
;
A
#
# COMPACT_ATOMS: atom_id res chain seq x y z
N MET A 1 5.98 -13.71 14.25
CA MET A 1 5.96 -12.29 13.82
C MET A 1 4.77 -11.64 14.49
N SER A 2 4.96 -10.52 15.19
CA SER A 2 3.99 -9.95 16.14
C SER A 2 2.63 -9.60 15.52
N ASP A 3 1.56 -10.08 16.16
CA ASP A 3 0.14 -9.74 15.95
C ASP A 3 -0.19 -8.24 16.03
N ALA A 4 0.77 -7.38 16.40
CA ALA A 4 0.61 -5.92 16.46
C ALA A 4 0.21 -5.30 15.11
N LEU A 5 0.47 -5.98 13.99
CA LEU A 5 0.04 -5.51 12.67
C LEU A 5 -1.42 -5.80 12.34
N LYS A 6 -2.00 -6.86 12.92
CA LYS A 6 -3.42 -7.22 12.68
C LYS A 6 -4.39 -6.28 13.40
N THR A 7 -3.90 -5.55 14.39
CA THR A 7 -4.63 -4.49 15.12
C THR A 7 -3.94 -3.14 14.99
N SER A 8 -3.25 -2.89 13.88
CA SER A 8 -2.52 -1.63 13.68
C SER A 8 -3.51 -0.51 13.34
N ASN A 9 -3.72 0.42 14.27
CA ASN A 9 -4.48 1.66 14.04
C ASN A 9 -3.76 2.63 13.07
N ILE A 10 -2.64 2.23 12.48
CA ILE A 10 -1.70 3.12 11.80
C ILE A 10 -1.73 2.85 10.31
N THR A 11 -2.10 3.88 9.54
CA THR A 11 -1.83 3.95 8.10
C THR A 11 -0.34 4.22 7.88
N ARG A 12 0.35 3.34 7.16
CA ARG A 12 1.80 3.42 6.90
C ARG A 12 2.17 2.87 5.53
N MET A 13 3.29 3.30 4.96
CA MET A 13 3.85 2.74 3.74
C MET A 13 5.25 2.15 4.00
N GLN A 14 5.51 0.98 3.41
CA GLN A 14 6.83 0.36 3.35
C GLN A 14 7.25 0.22 1.90
N LEU A 15 8.50 0.57 1.59
CA LEU A 15 9.05 0.47 0.25
C LEU A 15 9.86 -0.82 0.11
N TYR A 16 9.68 -1.50 -1.01
CA TYR A 16 10.41 -2.72 -1.36
C TYR A 16 11.05 -2.56 -2.72
N LYS A 17 12.16 -3.25 -2.90
CA LYS A 17 12.82 -3.42 -4.19
C LYS A 17 12.62 -4.87 -4.63
N GLN A 18 12.00 -5.08 -5.78
CA GLN A 18 11.86 -6.40 -6.37
C GLN A 18 13.18 -6.85 -6.99
N ASN A 19 13.28 -8.15 -7.30
CA ASN A 19 14.49 -8.77 -7.84
C ASN A 19 14.91 -8.19 -9.21
N ASP A 20 13.95 -7.70 -9.99
CA ASP A 20 14.17 -7.00 -11.26
C ASP A 20 14.68 -5.55 -11.08
N GLY A 21 14.81 -5.10 -9.83
CA GLY A 21 15.28 -3.78 -9.47
C GLY A 21 14.19 -2.71 -9.39
N SER A 22 12.93 -3.06 -9.70
CA SER A 22 11.80 -2.13 -9.60
C SER A 22 11.46 -1.80 -8.14
N MET A 23 11.07 -0.54 -7.91
CA MET A 23 10.64 -0.06 -6.59
C MET A 23 9.12 -0.11 -6.48
N VAL A 24 8.62 -0.78 -5.44
CA VAL A 24 7.20 -0.93 -5.14
C VAL A 24 6.91 -0.48 -3.71
N GLY A 25 5.66 -0.08 -3.43
CA GLY A 25 5.23 0.29 -2.09
C GLY A 25 4.16 -0.67 -1.57
N ALA A 26 4.24 -1.11 -0.31
CA ALA A 26 3.10 -1.66 0.42
C ALA A 26 2.50 -0.57 1.30
N LEU A 27 1.26 -0.20 1.02
CA LEU A 27 0.45 0.73 1.81
C LEU A 27 -0.47 -0.07 2.73
N ILE A 28 -0.27 0.02 4.03
CA ILE A 28 -1.16 -0.58 5.02
C ILE A 28 -2.12 0.51 5.48
N ILE A 29 -3.41 0.28 5.31
CA ILE A 29 -4.46 1.15 5.82
C ILE A 29 -4.82 0.70 7.24
N GLY A 30 -4.65 1.60 8.21
CA GLY A 30 -5.07 1.36 9.59
C GLY A 30 -6.54 1.69 9.83
N HIS A 31 -7.02 1.42 11.03
CA HIS A 31 -8.42 1.64 11.41
C HIS A 31 -8.89 3.11 11.25
N ASP A 32 -7.99 4.08 11.44
CA ASP A 32 -8.31 5.51 11.34
C ASP A 32 -8.56 6.02 9.91
N GLN A 33 -8.33 5.20 8.86
CA GLN A 33 -8.79 5.44 7.48
C GLN A 33 -8.58 6.87 6.93
N THR A 34 -7.56 7.59 7.41
CA THR A 34 -7.42 9.00 7.05
C THR A 34 -6.89 9.15 5.63
N LEU A 35 -7.74 9.69 4.75
CA LEU A 35 -7.40 9.98 3.35
C LEU A 35 -6.19 10.92 3.24
N GLU A 36 -6.05 11.89 4.15
CA GLU A 36 -4.91 12.82 4.19
C GLU A 36 -3.58 12.07 4.35
N LYS A 37 -3.49 11.14 5.31
CA LYS A 37 -2.27 10.36 5.52
C LYS A 37 -1.97 9.43 4.35
N THR A 38 -3.02 8.91 3.73
CA THR A 38 -2.89 8.12 2.49
C THR A 38 -2.28 8.97 1.38
N ALA A 39 -2.77 10.19 1.17
CA ALA A 39 -2.25 11.12 0.18
C ALA A 39 -0.79 11.52 0.46
N GLU A 40 -0.42 11.78 1.72
CA GLU A 40 0.95 12.09 2.12
C GLU A 40 1.92 10.93 1.79
N LEU A 41 1.54 9.70 2.14
CA LEU A 41 2.34 8.51 1.87
C LEU A 41 2.48 8.24 0.36
N LEU A 42 1.45 8.53 -0.43
CA LEU A 42 1.53 8.48 -1.90
C LEU A 42 2.47 9.56 -2.44
N GLY A 43 2.52 10.74 -1.82
CA GLY A 43 3.50 11.77 -2.11
C GLY A 43 4.94 11.26 -1.94
N LEU A 44 5.22 10.57 -0.83
CA LEU A 44 6.51 9.91 -0.60
C LEU A 44 6.81 8.84 -1.64
N ALA A 45 5.83 7.99 -1.97
CA ALA A 45 6.00 6.97 -3.02
C ALA A 45 6.43 7.59 -4.36
N SER A 46 5.81 8.72 -4.73
CA SER A 46 6.18 9.46 -5.93
C SER A 46 7.62 9.99 -5.89
N GLN A 47 8.11 10.44 -4.74
CA GLN A 47 9.49 10.92 -4.59
C GLN A 47 10.51 9.79 -4.78
N HIS A 48 10.14 8.57 -4.37
CA HIS A 48 10.96 7.37 -4.52
C HIS A 48 10.77 6.64 -5.86
N GLN A 49 10.12 7.29 -6.85
CA GLN A 49 9.87 6.71 -8.18
C GLN A 49 9.13 5.36 -8.14
N VAL A 50 8.27 5.20 -7.13
CA VAL A 50 7.40 4.03 -7.02
C VAL A 50 6.19 4.24 -7.93
N PHE A 51 5.91 3.27 -8.80
CA PHE A 51 4.76 3.31 -9.70
C PHE A 51 3.69 2.28 -9.34
N THR A 52 4.01 1.28 -8.51
CA THR A 52 3.10 0.21 -8.11
C THR A 52 2.94 0.21 -6.59
N ILE A 53 1.69 0.26 -6.13
CA ILE A 53 1.34 0.30 -4.71
C ILE A 53 0.40 -0.86 -4.39
N TYR A 54 0.81 -1.71 -3.45
CA TYR A 54 0.02 -2.80 -2.91
C TYR A 54 -0.66 -2.32 -1.63
N VAL A 55 -1.98 -2.21 -1.64
CA VAL A 55 -2.78 -1.65 -0.56
C VAL A 55 -3.38 -2.80 0.25
N ALA A 56 -3.05 -2.86 1.53
CA ALA A 56 -3.53 -3.85 2.49
C ALA A 56 -4.63 -3.27 3.38
N GLY A 57 -5.75 -3.97 3.52
CA GLY A 57 -6.81 -3.62 4.47
C GLY A 57 -7.62 -2.38 4.09
N ALA A 58 -7.64 -2.00 2.82
CA ALA A 58 -8.48 -0.89 2.35
C ALA A 58 -9.98 -1.25 2.41
N THR A 59 -10.80 -0.28 2.80
CA THR A 59 -12.25 -0.35 2.63
C THR A 59 -12.63 -0.06 1.18
N ALA A 60 -13.86 -0.41 0.79
CA ALA A 60 -14.37 -0.14 -0.56
C ALA A 60 -14.35 1.37 -0.91
N GLU A 61 -14.57 2.24 0.08
CA GLU A 61 -14.50 3.70 -0.08
C GLU A 61 -13.09 4.17 -0.44
N ILE A 62 -12.09 3.71 0.31
CA ILE A 62 -10.67 4.03 0.05
C ILE A 62 -10.23 3.46 -1.30
N GLU A 63 -10.63 2.23 -1.61
CA GLU A 63 -10.36 1.63 -2.91
C GLU A 63 -10.94 2.47 -4.06
N THR A 64 -12.17 2.94 -3.92
CA THR A 64 -12.83 3.81 -4.91
C THR A 64 -12.09 5.14 -5.06
N PHE A 65 -11.71 5.77 -3.94
CA PHE A 65 -10.93 7.00 -3.95
C PHE A 65 -9.57 6.82 -4.65
N LEU A 66 -8.82 5.78 -4.29
CA LEU A 66 -7.49 5.52 -4.85
C LEU A 66 -7.55 5.24 -6.36
N LYS A 67 -8.48 4.39 -6.80
CA LYS A 67 -8.65 4.07 -8.22
C LYS A 67 -9.20 5.26 -9.02
N GLY A 68 -10.10 6.05 -8.44
CA GLY A 68 -10.81 7.11 -9.14
C GLY A 68 -10.05 8.44 -9.20
N SER A 69 -9.27 8.77 -8.16
CA SER A 69 -8.63 10.08 -8.02
C SER A 69 -7.12 10.06 -8.25
N VAL A 70 -6.47 8.91 -8.16
CA VAL A 70 -5.01 8.82 -8.23
C VAL A 70 -4.57 7.93 -9.41
N SER A 71 -4.39 8.53 -10.58
CA SER A 71 -4.01 7.80 -11.81
C SER A 71 -2.50 7.52 -11.96
N ARG A 72 -1.66 8.13 -11.12
CA ARG A 72 -0.20 8.02 -11.22
C ARG A 72 0.36 6.66 -10.78
N PHE A 73 -0.38 5.92 -9.95
CA PHE A 73 0.04 4.64 -9.41
C PHE A 73 -0.84 3.50 -9.91
N ASN A 74 -0.24 2.34 -10.11
CA ASN A 74 -0.93 1.08 -10.28
C ASN A 74 -1.23 0.51 -8.90
N PHE A 75 -2.51 0.47 -8.52
CA PHE A 75 -2.94 -0.06 -7.23
C PHE A 75 -3.32 -1.53 -7.32
N HIS A 76 -2.78 -2.34 -6.42
CA HIS A 76 -3.20 -3.72 -6.18
C HIS A 76 -3.77 -3.81 -4.77
N PHE A 77 -4.97 -4.36 -4.60
CA PHE A 77 -5.63 -4.41 -3.30
C PHE A 77 -5.56 -5.82 -2.73
N ALA A 78 -5.26 -5.90 -1.44
CA ALA A 78 -5.15 -7.13 -0.67
C ALA A 78 -5.95 -7.01 0.63
N ALA A 79 -6.50 -8.14 1.09
CA ALA A 79 -7.31 -8.17 2.31
C ALA A 79 -6.49 -7.78 3.55
N ASP A 80 -5.23 -8.19 3.60
CA ASP A 80 -4.31 -7.93 4.70
C ASP A 80 -2.87 -7.74 4.21
N TYR A 81 -1.98 -7.45 5.15
CA TYR A 81 -0.59 -7.15 4.87
C TYR A 81 0.19 -8.36 4.36
N ASP A 82 -0.05 -9.56 4.90
CA ASP A 82 0.64 -10.78 4.47
C ASP A 82 0.26 -11.10 3.01
N SER A 83 -1.01 -10.96 2.66
CA SER A 83 -1.49 -11.10 1.28
C SER A 83 -0.88 -10.06 0.33
N ALA A 84 -0.66 -8.82 0.79
CA ALA A 84 0.03 -7.80 0.00
C ALA A 84 1.50 -8.14 -0.23
N LEU A 85 2.19 -8.68 0.78
CA LEU A 85 3.57 -9.16 0.64
C LEU A 85 3.66 -10.33 -0.32
N ASP A 86 2.72 -11.28 -0.24
CA ASP A 86 2.64 -12.38 -1.19
C ASP A 86 2.51 -11.84 -2.62
N LEU A 87 1.64 -10.86 -2.88
CA LEU A 87 1.54 -10.25 -4.21
C LEU A 87 2.84 -9.55 -4.66
N ILE A 88 3.55 -8.88 -3.74
CA ILE A 88 4.83 -8.22 -4.04
C ILE A 88 5.90 -9.24 -4.42
N PHE A 89 5.92 -10.41 -3.79
CA PHE A 89 6.99 -11.40 -3.91
C PHE A 89 6.57 -12.72 -4.59
N ALA A 90 5.33 -12.82 -5.10
CA ALA A 90 4.78 -14.03 -5.74
C ALA A 90 5.50 -14.41 -7.03
N ASN A 91 6.09 -13.45 -7.73
CA ASN A 91 6.95 -13.71 -8.89
C ASN A 91 8.40 -13.91 -8.41
N LYS A 92 8.71 -15.14 -7.99
CA LYS A 92 10.08 -15.66 -7.89
C LYS A 92 10.48 -16.38 -9.16
#